data_AF-A0A1M5PLG7-F1
#
_entry.id   AF-A0A1M5PLG7-F1
#
_cell.length_a   1.000
_cell.length_b   1.000
_cell.length_c   1.000
_cell.angle_alpha   90.00
_cell.angle_beta   90.00
_cell.angle_gamma   90.00
#
_symmetry.space_group_name_H-M   'P 1'
#
loop_
_entity.id
_entity.type
_entity.pdbx_description
1 polymer ?
#
loop_
_entity_poly.entity_id
_entity_poly.type
_entity_poly.pdbx_seq_one_letter_code
_entity_poly.pdbx_strand_id
1 'polypeptide(L)'
;MYLMYRISNESNISKKLLKKVGLLSIGWYSIVESGYYDEVIEKINYLNKYEFSKYFMELGQKLNYDSMTRNRSYFLYNFLRLRPSDYVVVAESGVFNIYKVVGTPYSNSKSTDNIRRYDIGFLVKVERVFEDVPRSEYLTSRLNSALKFRGTNLVLDDWESDIKIVMKNIEKKEPVFSMRPIKNNIAKRVHEHILKKLDENQFEILIKEYLRKIGSSEPKIPSKQKKNSRNDSIADIDVIAPFNKIGAIIYVQAKHHDGVSDRYGIEQLIGYVL
;
A
#
# COMPACT_ATOMS: atom_id res chain seq x y z
N MET A 1 -15.06 -5.96 3.37
CA MET A 1 -15.16 -5.96 1.90
C MET A 1 -14.33 -4.83 1.32
N TYR A 2 -13.70 -5.08 0.17
CA TYR A 2 -13.05 -4.05 -0.64
C TYR A 2 -13.80 -3.94 -1.97
N LEU A 3 -14.24 -2.74 -2.33
CA LEU A 3 -15.05 -2.51 -3.52
C LEU A 3 -14.39 -1.47 -4.42
N MET A 4 -14.09 -1.81 -5.66
CA MET A 4 -13.82 -0.79 -6.67
C MET A 4 -15.13 -0.16 -7.10
N TYR A 5 -15.19 1.16 -7.14
CA TYR A 5 -16.39 1.90 -7.55
C TYR A 5 -16.08 2.93 -8.63
N ARG A 6 -16.94 2.97 -9.65
CA ARG A 6 -16.90 3.94 -10.74
C ARG A 6 -18.14 4.81 -10.68
N ILE A 7 -17.93 6.12 -10.54
CA ILE A 7 -19.03 7.09 -10.59
C ILE A 7 -19.32 7.44 -12.06
N SER A 8 -20.30 6.74 -12.63
CA SER A 8 -20.84 7.04 -13.97
C SER A 8 -22.27 7.58 -13.91
N ASN A 9 -23.12 7.01 -13.05
CA ASN A 9 -24.50 7.44 -12.90
C ASN A 9 -24.57 8.82 -12.25
N GLU A 10 -25.31 9.74 -12.87
CA GLU A 10 -25.53 11.08 -12.35
C GLU A 10 -24.23 11.75 -11.88
N SER A 11 -23.17 11.60 -12.70
CA SER A 11 -21.79 11.77 -12.24
C SER A 11 -21.49 13.12 -11.57
N ASN A 12 -22.10 14.19 -12.07
CA ASN A 12 -21.95 15.54 -11.50
C ASN A 12 -22.47 15.64 -10.06
N ILE A 13 -23.68 15.13 -9.78
CA ILE A 13 -24.26 15.18 -8.43
C ILE A 13 -23.65 14.09 -7.54
N SER A 14 -23.41 12.88 -8.07
CA SER A 14 -22.77 11.79 -7.33
C SER A 14 -21.37 12.17 -6.84
N LYS A 15 -20.56 12.87 -7.66
CA LYS A 15 -19.26 13.41 -7.23
C LYS A 15 -19.40 14.50 -6.17
N LYS A 16 -20.42 15.37 -6.27
CA LYS A 16 -20.69 16.41 -5.26
C LYS A 16 -21.09 15.78 -3.93
N LEU A 17 -21.98 14.79 -3.94
CA LEU A 17 -22.39 14.04 -2.75
C LEU A 17 -21.18 13.39 -2.08
N LEU A 18 -20.32 12.74 -2.86
CA LEU A 18 -19.13 12.09 -2.33
C LEU A 18 -18.12 13.11 -1.76
N LYS A 19 -17.72 14.10 -2.56
CA LYS A 19 -16.62 15.01 -2.19
C LYS A 19 -17.03 16.06 -1.16
N LYS A 20 -18.29 16.52 -1.14
CA LYS A 20 -18.76 17.58 -0.24
C LYS A 20 -19.52 17.07 0.98
N VAL A 21 -20.20 15.93 0.87
CA VAL A 21 -21.11 15.44 1.92
C VAL A 21 -20.61 14.13 2.54
N GLY A 22 -19.71 13.39 1.87
CA GLY A 22 -19.28 12.06 2.33
C GLY A 22 -20.33 10.99 2.09
N LEU A 23 -21.11 11.13 1.01
CA LEU A 23 -22.12 10.15 0.60
C LEU A 23 -21.74 9.53 -0.73
N LEU A 24 -21.50 8.22 -0.73
CA LEU A 24 -21.38 7.44 -1.95
C LEU A 24 -22.79 7.04 -2.41
N SER A 25 -23.09 7.21 -3.69
CA SER A 25 -24.41 6.98 -4.28
C SER A 25 -24.39 5.92 -5.38
N ILE A 26 -25.51 5.22 -5.53
CA ILE A 26 -25.86 4.42 -6.71
C ILE A 26 -27.29 4.79 -7.17
N GLY A 27 -27.60 4.53 -8.44
CA GLY A 27 -28.93 4.81 -9.02
C GLY A 27 -30.05 3.93 -8.46
N TRP A 28 -31.06 3.68 -9.31
CA TRP A 28 -32.28 2.93 -8.98
C TRP A 28 -33.29 3.72 -8.16
N TYR A 29 -33.43 5.02 -8.45
CA TYR A 29 -34.47 5.85 -7.84
C TYR A 29 -35.88 5.31 -8.15
N SER A 30 -36.09 4.63 -9.28
CA SER A 30 -37.36 3.98 -9.60
C SER A 30 -37.82 2.96 -8.54
N ILE A 31 -36.88 2.25 -7.88
CA ILE A 31 -37.19 1.36 -6.75
C ILE A 31 -37.71 2.16 -5.56
N VAL A 32 -37.09 3.31 -5.31
CA VAL A 32 -37.45 4.22 -4.22
C VAL A 32 -38.83 4.81 -4.47
N GLU A 33 -39.05 5.33 -5.67
CA GLU A 33 -40.33 5.90 -6.12
C GLU A 33 -41.47 4.89 -6.06
N SER A 34 -41.19 3.64 -6.43
CA SER A 34 -42.18 2.55 -6.40
C SER A 34 -42.45 2.00 -5.00
N GLY A 35 -41.74 2.47 -3.97
CA GLY A 35 -41.93 2.04 -2.58
C GLY A 35 -41.29 0.70 -2.19
N TYR A 36 -40.48 0.08 -3.06
CA TYR A 36 -39.87 -1.24 -2.82
C TYR A 36 -38.50 -1.16 -2.12
N TYR A 37 -38.06 0.03 -1.71
CA TYR A 37 -36.70 0.23 -1.21
C TYR A 37 -36.40 -0.51 0.09
N ASP A 38 -37.35 -0.57 1.03
CA ASP A 38 -37.15 -1.30 2.30
C ASP A 38 -37.07 -2.80 2.05
N GLU A 39 -37.95 -3.33 1.19
CA GLU A 39 -37.93 -4.74 0.78
C GLU A 39 -36.59 -5.10 0.12
N VAL A 40 -36.11 -4.30 -0.82
CA VAL A 40 -34.84 -4.54 -1.52
C VAL A 40 -33.66 -4.55 -0.53
N ILE A 41 -33.64 -3.62 0.45
CA ILE A 41 -32.60 -3.58 1.50
C ILE A 41 -32.69 -4.82 2.39
N GLU A 42 -33.89 -5.24 2.78
CA GLU A 42 -34.12 -6.42 3.60
C GLU A 42 -33.64 -7.70 2.90
N LYS A 43 -33.97 -7.89 1.61
CA LYS A 43 -33.60 -9.07 0.82
C LYS A 43 -32.10 -9.31 0.76
N ILE A 44 -31.27 -8.27 0.85
CA ILE A 44 -29.80 -8.40 0.85
C ILE A 44 -29.27 -9.21 2.05
N ASN A 45 -30.03 -9.27 3.16
CA ASN A 45 -29.61 -10.01 4.34
C ASN A 45 -29.89 -11.52 4.24
N TYR A 46 -30.79 -11.93 3.35
CA TYR A 46 -31.26 -13.32 3.25
C TYR A 46 -30.92 -13.98 1.91
N LEU A 47 -30.77 -13.19 0.85
CA LEU A 47 -30.51 -13.70 -0.49
C LEU A 47 -29.02 -13.65 -0.82
N ASN A 48 -28.50 -14.73 -1.37
CA ASN A 48 -27.19 -14.71 -2.01
C ASN A 48 -27.25 -13.97 -3.37
N LYS A 49 -26.09 -13.72 -3.99
CA LYS A 49 -25.99 -12.96 -5.25
C LYS A 49 -26.86 -13.51 -6.39
N TYR A 50 -27.04 -14.84 -6.47
CA TYR A 50 -27.82 -15.48 -7.53
C TYR A 50 -29.32 -15.35 -7.27
N GLU A 51 -29.73 -15.53 -6.02
CA GLU A 51 -31.13 -15.38 -5.59
C GLU A 51 -31.58 -13.92 -5.70
N PHE A 52 -30.76 -12.98 -5.23
CA PHE A 52 -31.02 -11.56 -5.38
C PHE A 52 -31.15 -11.16 -6.85
N SER A 53 -30.34 -11.75 -7.73
CA SER A 53 -30.45 -11.48 -9.16
C SER A 53 -31.78 -11.94 -9.76
N LYS A 54 -32.37 -13.06 -9.28
CA LYS A 54 -33.68 -13.51 -9.76
C LYS A 54 -34.77 -12.56 -9.27
N TYR A 55 -34.76 -12.30 -7.96
CA TYR A 55 -35.64 -11.32 -7.32
C TYR A 55 -35.61 -9.95 -8.02
N PHE A 56 -34.42 -9.44 -8.34
CA PHE A 56 -34.26 -8.13 -8.99
C PHE A 56 -34.89 -8.09 -10.39
N MET A 57 -34.80 -9.18 -11.16
CA MET A 57 -35.43 -9.26 -12.48
C MET A 57 -36.95 -9.38 -12.38
N GLU A 58 -37.46 -10.15 -11.42
CA GLU A 58 -38.90 -10.28 -11.13
C GLU A 58 -39.49 -8.92 -10.69
N LEU A 59 -38.77 -8.18 -9.84
CA LEU A 59 -39.14 -6.81 -9.49
C LEU A 59 -39.13 -5.90 -10.71
N GLY A 60 -38.15 -6.05 -11.60
CA GLY A 60 -38.11 -5.34 -12.88
C GLY A 60 -39.34 -5.56 -13.74
N GLN A 61 -39.78 -6.81 -13.90
CA GLN A 61 -41.01 -7.14 -14.62
C GLN A 61 -42.24 -6.53 -13.95
N LYS A 62 -42.34 -6.62 -12.62
CA LYS A 62 -43.44 -6.06 -11.83
C LYS A 62 -43.54 -4.54 -11.98
N LEU A 63 -42.40 -3.85 -12.06
CA LEU A 63 -42.32 -2.40 -12.20
C LEU A 63 -42.28 -1.91 -13.65
N ASN A 64 -42.30 -2.81 -14.64
CA ASN A 64 -42.12 -2.51 -16.06
C ASN A 64 -40.79 -1.78 -16.37
N TYR A 65 -39.69 -2.25 -15.77
CA TYR A 65 -38.32 -1.74 -15.96
C TYR A 65 -37.38 -2.80 -16.55
N ASP A 66 -37.29 -2.85 -17.89
CA ASP A 66 -36.43 -3.79 -18.63
C ASP A 66 -34.94 -3.66 -18.30
N SER A 67 -34.52 -2.51 -17.78
CA SER A 67 -33.12 -2.27 -17.39
C SER A 67 -32.69 -3.05 -16.14
N MET A 68 -33.61 -3.68 -15.41
CA MET A 68 -33.32 -4.50 -14.24
C MET A 68 -32.81 -5.90 -14.63
N THR A 69 -31.59 -5.96 -15.14
CA THR A 69 -30.99 -7.21 -15.61
C THR A 69 -30.09 -7.87 -14.56
N ARG A 70 -29.77 -9.15 -14.77
CA ARG A 70 -28.81 -9.92 -13.96
C ARG A 70 -27.44 -9.25 -13.79
N ASN A 71 -26.90 -8.62 -14.83
CA ASN A 71 -25.60 -7.97 -14.73
C ASN A 71 -25.67 -6.68 -13.88
N ARG A 72 -26.81 -5.99 -13.94
CA ARG A 72 -27.05 -4.76 -13.19
C ARG A 72 -27.39 -5.04 -11.72
N SER A 73 -28.04 -6.17 -11.43
CA SER A 73 -28.30 -6.63 -10.07
C SER A 73 -27.01 -6.81 -9.27
N TYR A 74 -25.94 -7.30 -9.90
CA TYR A 74 -24.61 -7.43 -9.27
C TYR A 74 -24.12 -6.12 -8.67
N PHE A 75 -24.26 -5.01 -9.40
CA PHE A 75 -23.78 -3.71 -8.91
C PHE A 75 -24.58 -3.23 -7.70
N LEU A 76 -25.91 -3.34 -7.75
CA LEU A 76 -26.76 -2.95 -6.61
C LEU A 76 -26.52 -3.86 -5.40
N TYR A 77 -26.46 -5.18 -5.62
CA TYR A 77 -26.21 -6.17 -4.58
C TYR A 77 -24.93 -5.86 -3.79
N ASN A 78 -23.81 -5.64 -4.48
CA ASN A 78 -22.54 -5.36 -3.79
C ASN A 78 -22.55 -4.02 -3.07
N PHE A 79 -23.20 -3.00 -3.64
CA PHE A 79 -23.33 -1.70 -3.00
C PHE A 79 -24.12 -1.80 -1.69
N LEU A 80 -25.28 -2.47 -1.70
CA LEU A 80 -26.14 -2.65 -0.53
C LEU A 80 -25.53 -3.56 0.55
N ARG A 81 -24.51 -4.35 0.18
CA ARG A 81 -23.73 -5.17 1.11
C ARG A 81 -22.57 -4.45 1.79
N LEU A 82 -22.31 -3.19 1.47
CA LEU A 82 -21.32 -2.39 2.20
C LEU A 82 -21.69 -2.33 3.69
N ARG A 83 -20.68 -2.45 4.55
CA ARG A 83 -20.79 -2.39 6.01
C ARG A 83 -19.71 -1.46 6.57
N PRO A 84 -19.89 -0.91 7.79
CA PRO A 84 -18.85 -0.14 8.44
C PRO A 84 -17.51 -0.86 8.45
N SER A 85 -16.43 -0.11 8.22
CA SER A 85 -15.05 -0.59 8.04
C SER A 85 -14.71 -1.26 6.70
N ASP A 86 -15.67 -1.40 5.78
CA ASP A 86 -15.35 -1.69 4.38
C ASP A 86 -14.60 -0.53 3.73
N TYR A 87 -13.85 -0.81 2.66
CA TYR A 87 -13.15 0.21 1.88
C TYR A 87 -13.67 0.26 0.44
N VAL A 88 -13.82 1.47 -0.06
CA VAL A 88 -14.21 1.74 -1.44
C VAL A 88 -13.08 2.48 -2.15
N VAL A 89 -12.60 1.90 -3.26
CA VAL A 89 -11.60 2.49 -4.13
C VAL A 89 -12.33 3.14 -5.31
N VAL A 90 -12.39 4.47 -5.33
CA VAL A 90 -13.08 5.23 -6.36
C VAL A 90 -12.10 5.63 -7.47
N ALA A 91 -12.37 5.15 -8.67
CA ALA A 91 -11.56 5.41 -9.86
C ALA A 91 -11.92 6.74 -10.53
N GLU A 92 -10.94 7.65 -10.70
CA GLU A 92 -11.06 8.87 -11.52
C GLU A 92 -9.96 8.95 -12.61
N SER A 93 -10.03 9.90 -13.54
CA SER A 93 -9.01 10.01 -14.58
C SER A 93 -7.65 10.37 -13.98
N GLY A 94 -6.61 9.55 -14.20
CA GLY A 94 -5.26 9.78 -13.69
C GLY A 94 -5.07 9.57 -12.18
N VAL A 95 -6.14 9.65 -11.39
CA VAL A 95 -6.10 9.55 -9.92
C VAL A 95 -7.09 8.51 -9.39
N PHE A 96 -6.96 8.15 -8.12
CA PHE A 96 -7.94 7.36 -7.39
C PHE A 96 -8.08 7.86 -5.97
N ASN A 97 -9.20 7.50 -5.35
CA ASN A 97 -9.51 7.87 -3.97
C ASN A 97 -9.81 6.60 -3.18
N ILE A 98 -9.51 6.63 -1.88
CA ILE A 98 -9.88 5.56 -0.95
C ILE A 98 -10.79 6.16 0.11
N TYR A 99 -11.95 5.53 0.29
CA TYR A 99 -12.92 5.87 1.32
C TYR A 99 -13.15 4.68 2.23
N LYS A 100 -13.38 4.94 3.51
CA LYS A 100 -13.82 3.96 4.50
C LYS A 100 -15.33 4.11 4.68
N VAL A 101 -16.06 3.02 4.64
CA VAL A 101 -17.49 3.01 4.93
C VAL A 101 -17.70 3.18 6.44
N VAL A 102 -18.60 4.08 6.82
CA VAL A 102 -18.91 4.37 8.23
C VAL A 102 -20.39 4.22 8.58
N GLY A 103 -21.23 3.94 7.59
CA GLY A 103 -22.64 3.63 7.79
C GLY A 103 -23.07 2.40 7.01
N THR A 104 -24.35 2.07 7.11
CA THR A 104 -25.00 1.06 6.25
C THR A 104 -25.70 1.74 5.09
N PRO A 105 -25.80 1.08 3.91
CA PRO A 105 -26.59 1.58 2.80
C PRO A 105 -28.05 1.83 3.20
N TYR A 106 -28.62 2.93 2.70
CA TYR A 106 -30.00 3.34 2.93
C TYR A 106 -30.59 3.97 1.66
N SER A 107 -31.92 4.01 1.59
CA SER A 107 -32.61 4.61 0.44
C SER A 107 -32.67 6.12 0.52
N ASN A 108 -32.75 6.77 -0.63
CA ASN A 108 -32.85 8.21 -0.75
C ASN A 108 -34.29 8.74 -0.53
N SER A 109 -35.20 7.94 0.04
CA SER A 109 -36.65 8.25 0.12
C SER A 109 -36.96 9.55 0.88
N LYS A 110 -36.16 9.87 1.89
CA LYS A 110 -36.30 11.07 2.76
C LYS A 110 -35.58 12.32 2.24
N SER A 111 -34.99 12.28 1.05
CA SER A 111 -34.24 13.42 0.54
C SER A 111 -35.12 14.54 -0.02
N THR A 112 -34.58 15.76 0.05
CA THR A 112 -35.20 16.97 -0.49
C THR A 112 -35.50 16.86 -1.98
N ASP A 113 -36.52 17.57 -2.46
CA ASP A 113 -36.99 17.53 -3.86
C ASP A 113 -35.90 17.79 -4.91
N ASN A 114 -34.85 18.55 -4.58
CA ASN A 114 -33.74 18.80 -5.50
C ASN A 114 -32.92 17.55 -5.84
N ILE A 115 -32.86 16.54 -4.96
CA ILE A 115 -32.14 15.28 -5.23
C ILE A 115 -33.06 14.28 -5.96
N ARG A 116 -34.38 14.35 -5.73
CA ARG A 116 -35.38 13.46 -6.34
C ARG A 116 -35.46 13.56 -7.87
N ARG A 117 -34.92 14.63 -8.47
CA ARG A 117 -34.84 14.81 -9.93
C ARG A 117 -33.72 14.01 -10.59
N TYR A 118 -32.83 13.40 -9.81
CA TYR A 118 -31.70 12.61 -10.30
C TYR A 118 -31.93 11.13 -10.02
N ASP A 119 -31.39 10.24 -10.85
CA ASP A 119 -31.38 8.80 -10.55
C ASP A 119 -30.38 8.48 -9.42
N ILE A 120 -30.78 8.78 -8.19
CA ILE A 120 -30.05 8.50 -6.95
C ILE A 120 -30.98 7.71 -6.04
N GLY A 121 -30.86 6.38 -6.07
CA GLY A 121 -31.74 5.48 -5.32
C GLY A 121 -31.20 5.17 -3.93
N PHE A 122 -29.92 4.83 -3.83
CA PHE A 122 -29.32 4.38 -2.58
C PHE A 122 -28.02 5.12 -2.27
N LEU A 123 -27.78 5.31 -0.98
CA LEU A 123 -26.68 6.08 -0.42
C LEU A 123 -26.00 5.29 0.67
N VAL A 124 -24.71 5.53 0.88
CA VAL A 124 -23.96 5.05 2.04
C VAL A 124 -22.99 6.11 2.51
N LYS A 125 -22.90 6.28 3.83
CA LYS A 125 -21.97 7.24 4.44
C LYS A 125 -20.55 6.69 4.42
N VAL A 126 -19.62 7.52 3.96
CA VAL A 126 -18.21 7.19 3.85
C VAL A 126 -17.34 8.33 4.37
N GLU A 127 -16.17 7.99 4.89
CA GLU A 127 -15.12 8.91 5.28
C GLU A 127 -13.95 8.81 4.33
N ARG A 128 -13.39 9.96 3.98
CA ARG A 128 -12.22 10.06 3.12
C ARG A 128 -11.00 9.55 3.87
N VAL A 129 -10.27 8.63 3.24
CA VAL A 129 -8.98 8.14 3.74
C VAL A 129 -7.84 8.76 2.94
N PHE A 130 -7.92 8.65 1.61
CA PHE A 130 -6.98 9.26 0.67
C PHE A 130 -7.73 9.85 -0.52
N GLU A 131 -7.28 10.99 -1.01
CA GLU A 131 -7.90 11.71 -2.13
C GLU A 131 -6.87 12.12 -3.17
N ASP A 132 -7.33 12.13 -4.42
CA ASP A 132 -6.59 12.53 -5.61
C ASP A 132 -5.19 11.89 -5.71
N VAL A 133 -5.11 10.61 -5.32
CA VAL A 133 -3.85 9.86 -5.30
C VAL A 133 -3.42 9.52 -6.73
N PRO A 134 -2.20 9.87 -7.16
CA PRO A 134 -1.72 9.56 -8.50
C PRO A 134 -1.66 8.05 -8.75
N ARG A 135 -2.35 7.61 -9.80
CA ARG A 135 -2.37 6.18 -10.19
C ARG A 135 -0.98 5.68 -10.57
N SER A 136 -0.22 6.50 -11.30
CA SER A 136 1.12 6.18 -11.81
C SER A 136 2.16 5.95 -10.71
N GLU A 137 1.94 6.52 -9.53
CA GLU A 137 2.90 6.45 -8.43
C GLU A 137 2.58 5.35 -7.44
N TYR A 138 1.30 5.15 -7.07
CA TYR A 138 0.97 4.32 -5.91
C TYR A 138 0.27 3.00 -6.25
N LEU A 139 -0.27 2.84 -7.45
CA LEU A 139 -0.96 1.60 -7.80
C LEU A 139 0.01 0.49 -8.19
N THR A 140 -0.25 -0.71 -7.67
CA THR A 140 0.33 -1.94 -8.22
C THR A 140 -0.28 -2.26 -9.58
N SER A 141 0.42 -3.06 -10.39
CA SER A 141 -0.07 -3.49 -11.71
C SER A 141 -1.46 -4.15 -11.63
N ARG A 142 -1.68 -4.99 -10.61
CA ARG A 142 -2.96 -5.67 -10.35
C ARG A 142 -4.08 -4.64 -10.14
N LEU A 143 -3.90 -3.65 -9.25
CA LEU A 143 -4.93 -2.66 -8.92
C LEU A 143 -5.18 -1.68 -10.04
N ASN A 144 -4.13 -1.30 -10.77
CA ASN A 144 -4.27 -0.51 -11.99
C ASN A 144 -5.11 -1.23 -13.05
N SER A 145 -4.97 -2.55 -13.19
CA SER A 145 -5.80 -3.35 -14.10
C SER A 145 -7.26 -3.38 -13.66
N ALA A 146 -7.55 -3.64 -12.37
CA ALA A 146 -8.92 -3.65 -11.86
C ALA A 146 -9.63 -2.30 -12.05
N LEU A 147 -8.92 -1.18 -11.86
CA LEU A 147 -9.47 0.16 -12.05
C LEU A 147 -9.75 0.55 -13.52
N LYS A 148 -9.46 -0.34 -14.49
CA LYS A 148 -9.88 -0.21 -15.90
C LYS A 148 -11.27 -0.82 -16.16
N PHE A 149 -11.83 -1.56 -15.20
CA PHE A 149 -13.16 -2.15 -15.34
C PHE A 149 -14.21 -1.05 -15.57
N ARG A 150 -15.07 -1.27 -16.56
CA ARG A 150 -16.00 -0.24 -17.06
C ARG A 150 -17.37 -0.25 -16.38
N GLY A 151 -17.73 -1.31 -15.67
CA GLY A 151 -18.97 -1.39 -14.90
C GLY A 151 -18.96 -0.50 -13.65
N THR A 152 -20.08 -0.45 -12.94
CA THR A 152 -20.27 0.46 -11.78
C THR A 152 -19.40 0.07 -10.59
N ASN A 153 -19.31 -1.22 -10.30
CA ASN A 153 -18.42 -1.71 -9.24
C ASN A 153 -17.88 -3.10 -9.51
N LEU A 154 -16.78 -3.42 -8.84
CA LEU A 154 -16.12 -4.72 -8.86
C LEU A 154 -15.70 -5.06 -7.44
N VAL A 155 -16.14 -6.21 -6.94
CA VAL A 155 -15.66 -6.72 -5.64
C VAL A 155 -14.21 -7.16 -5.81
N LEU A 156 -13.36 -6.68 -4.90
CA LEU A 156 -11.93 -6.97 -4.87
C LEU A 156 -11.66 -8.09 -3.85
N ASP A 157 -12.11 -9.31 -4.18
CA ASP A 157 -11.89 -10.52 -3.37
C ASP A 157 -10.41 -10.94 -3.39
N ASP A 158 -9.80 -11.08 -2.21
CA ASP A 158 -8.36 -11.33 -2.01
C ASP A 158 -7.41 -10.18 -2.38
N TRP A 159 -7.85 -8.93 -2.16
CA TRP A 159 -7.06 -7.71 -2.40
C TRP A 159 -6.74 -6.92 -1.13
N GLU A 160 -7.10 -7.45 0.03
CA GLU A 160 -6.85 -6.78 1.29
C GLU A 160 -5.37 -6.42 1.49
N SER A 161 -4.48 -7.37 1.18
CA SER A 161 -3.03 -7.15 1.25
C SER A 161 -2.57 -6.08 0.26
N ASP A 162 -3.03 -6.14 -1.00
CA ASP A 162 -2.71 -5.16 -2.03
C ASP A 162 -3.13 -3.75 -1.62
N ILE A 163 -4.37 -3.58 -1.15
CA ILE A 163 -4.91 -2.27 -0.78
C ILE A 163 -4.22 -1.73 0.48
N LYS A 164 -3.96 -2.57 1.49
CA LYS A 164 -3.19 -2.17 2.68
C LYS A 164 -1.76 -1.74 2.32
N ILE A 165 -1.11 -2.42 1.38
CA ILE A 165 0.22 -2.02 0.89
C ILE A 165 0.14 -0.65 0.23
N VAL A 166 -0.85 -0.42 -0.65
CA VAL A 166 -1.05 0.87 -1.30
C VAL A 166 -1.27 1.98 -0.27
N MET A 167 -2.16 1.77 0.71
CA MET A 167 -2.42 2.74 1.79
C MET A 167 -1.14 3.07 2.57
N LYS A 168 -0.38 2.05 2.98
CA LYS A 168 0.89 2.22 3.69
C LYS A 168 1.93 2.99 2.87
N ASN A 169 1.99 2.73 1.57
CA ASN A 169 2.91 3.42 0.66
C ASN A 169 2.53 4.89 0.51
N ILE A 170 1.23 5.21 0.43
CA ILE A 170 0.74 6.59 0.39
C ILE A 170 1.12 7.33 1.69
N GLU A 171 0.89 6.73 2.87
CA GLU A 171 1.24 7.32 4.17
C GLU A 171 2.74 7.64 4.27
N LYS A 172 3.57 6.74 3.74
CA LYS A 172 5.04 6.89 3.73
C LYS A 172 5.56 7.77 2.59
N LYS A 173 4.70 8.24 1.70
CA LYS A 173 5.06 8.93 0.45
C LYS A 173 6.11 8.14 -0.34
N GLU A 174 5.86 6.84 -0.46
CA GLU A 174 6.77 5.87 -1.07
C GLU A 174 6.14 5.30 -2.34
N PRO A 175 6.46 5.84 -3.54
CA PRO A 175 5.92 5.34 -4.79
C PRO A 175 6.29 3.88 -5.06
N VAL A 176 5.50 3.20 -5.89
CA VAL A 176 5.66 1.79 -6.28
C VAL A 176 7.01 1.51 -6.95
N PHE A 177 7.59 2.50 -7.63
CA PHE A 177 8.91 2.42 -8.25
C PHE A 177 10.06 2.77 -7.30
N SER A 178 9.77 3.05 -6.01
CA SER A 178 10.80 3.33 -5.02
C SER A 178 11.75 2.14 -4.88
N MET A 179 13.04 2.40 -5.06
CA MET A 179 14.09 1.41 -4.83
C MET A 179 14.43 1.25 -3.34
N ARG A 180 13.88 2.09 -2.46
CA ARG A 180 14.21 2.09 -1.02
C ARG A 180 13.82 0.77 -0.33
N PRO A 181 12.64 0.15 -0.55
CA PRO A 181 12.31 -1.14 0.07
C PRO A 181 13.24 -2.24 -0.42
N ILE A 182 13.61 -2.22 -1.71
CA ILE A 182 14.55 -3.18 -2.30
C ILE A 182 15.93 -3.02 -1.67
N LYS A 183 16.45 -1.79 -1.59
CA LYS A 183 17.73 -1.49 -0.93
C LYS A 183 17.75 -1.95 0.52
N ASN A 184 16.69 -1.67 1.28
CA ASN A 184 16.57 -2.09 2.67
C ASN A 184 16.52 -3.62 2.82
N ASN A 185 15.80 -4.32 1.95
CA ASN A 185 15.73 -5.78 1.98
C ASN A 185 17.06 -6.43 1.60
N ILE A 186 17.76 -5.90 0.60
CA ILE A 186 19.11 -6.36 0.24
C ILE A 186 20.05 -6.14 1.42
N ALA A 187 20.07 -4.93 1.98
CA ALA A 187 20.91 -4.60 3.13
C ALA A 187 20.62 -5.54 4.31
N LYS A 188 19.34 -5.78 4.64
CA LYS A 188 18.94 -6.68 5.71
C LYS A 188 19.42 -8.13 5.46
N ARG A 189 19.24 -8.66 4.24
CA ARG A 189 19.70 -10.01 3.89
C ARG A 189 21.22 -10.14 3.93
N VAL A 190 21.93 -9.13 3.43
CA VAL A 190 23.40 -9.10 3.50
C VAL A 190 23.86 -9.06 4.94
N HIS A 191 23.26 -8.19 5.76
CA HIS A 191 23.56 -8.10 7.19
C HIS A 191 23.29 -9.42 7.94
N GLU A 192 22.12 -10.05 7.71
CA GLU A 192 21.81 -11.36 8.28
C GLU A 192 22.79 -12.45 7.84
N HIS A 193 23.23 -12.43 6.58
CA HIS A 193 24.22 -13.37 6.08
C HIS A 193 25.58 -13.15 6.76
N ILE A 194 26.04 -11.89 6.85
CA ILE A 194 27.29 -11.53 7.53
C ILE A 194 27.28 -12.04 8.97
N LEU A 195 26.23 -11.74 9.74
CA LEU A 195 26.17 -12.11 11.16
C LEU A 195 26.04 -13.61 11.40
N LYS A 196 25.27 -14.33 10.57
CA LYS A 196 24.94 -15.75 10.84
C LYS A 196 25.86 -16.75 10.16
N LYS A 197 26.61 -16.33 9.13
CA LYS A 197 27.37 -17.25 8.28
C LYS A 197 28.87 -16.98 8.27
N LEU A 198 29.30 -15.77 8.58
CA LEU A 198 30.71 -15.44 8.63
C LEU A 198 31.21 -15.52 10.07
N ASP A 199 32.42 -16.03 10.24
CA ASP A 199 33.22 -15.79 11.44
C ASP A 199 33.97 -14.44 11.34
N GLU A 200 34.67 -14.05 12.42
CA GLU A 200 35.44 -12.79 12.49
C GLU A 200 36.46 -12.66 11.35
N ASN A 201 37.25 -13.71 11.11
CA ASN A 201 38.29 -13.67 10.06
C ASN A 201 37.65 -13.56 8.66
N GLN A 202 36.56 -14.28 8.41
CA GLN A 202 35.82 -14.20 7.15
C GLN A 202 35.18 -12.83 6.94
N PHE A 203 34.74 -12.17 8.01
CA PHE A 203 34.23 -10.80 7.96
C PHE A 203 35.33 -9.80 7.61
N GLU A 204 36.52 -9.92 8.18
CA GLU A 204 37.69 -9.10 7.80
C GLU A 204 38.08 -9.30 6.33
N ILE A 205 38.05 -10.55 5.85
CA ILE A 205 38.28 -10.84 4.42
C ILE A 205 37.23 -10.13 3.57
N LEU A 206 35.95 -10.17 3.96
CA LEU A 206 34.89 -9.47 3.23
C LEU A 206 35.14 -7.94 3.18
N ILE A 207 35.55 -7.34 4.29
CA ILE A 207 35.89 -5.91 4.35
C ILE A 207 37.07 -5.59 3.42
N LYS A 208 38.14 -6.41 3.46
CA LYS A 208 39.29 -6.27 2.55
C LYS A 208 38.86 -6.32 1.09
N GLU A 209 38.01 -7.28 0.73
CA GLU A 209 37.48 -7.42 -0.62
C GLU A 209 36.59 -6.26 -1.05
N TYR A 210 35.77 -5.73 -0.14
CA TYR A 210 34.99 -4.53 -0.37
C TYR A 210 35.89 -3.31 -0.65
N LEU A 211 36.90 -3.08 0.20
CA LEU A 211 37.86 -1.97 0.04
C LEU A 211 38.64 -2.09 -1.27
N ARG A 212 39.03 -3.31 -1.66
CA ARG A 212 39.63 -3.59 -2.97
C ARG A 212 38.69 -3.19 -4.10
N LYS A 213 37.42 -3.58 -4.00
CA LYS A 213 36.42 -3.33 -5.04
C LYS A 213 36.11 -1.85 -5.24
N ILE A 214 36.14 -1.05 -4.17
CA ILE A 214 35.88 0.41 -4.25
C ILE A 214 37.12 1.22 -4.65
N GLY A 215 38.28 0.59 -4.86
CA GLY A 215 39.45 1.23 -5.47
C GLY A 215 40.72 1.27 -4.63
N SER A 216 40.79 0.53 -3.52
CA SER A 216 42.05 0.36 -2.79
C SER A 216 43.06 -0.37 -3.67
N SER A 217 44.31 0.10 -3.66
CA SER A 217 45.37 -0.41 -4.52
C SER A 217 45.84 -1.80 -4.10
N GLU A 218 46.05 -2.01 -2.79
CA GLU A 218 46.50 -3.28 -2.23
C GLU A 218 46.06 -3.42 -0.76
N PRO A 219 44.77 -3.68 -0.51
CA PRO A 219 44.30 -3.85 0.85
C PRO A 219 44.79 -5.18 1.44
N LYS A 220 45.19 -5.17 2.71
CA LYS A 220 45.75 -6.33 3.42
C LYS A 220 45.21 -6.47 4.83
N ILE A 221 45.14 -7.71 5.29
CA ILE A 221 44.97 -8.06 6.71
C ILE A 221 46.39 -8.20 7.28
N PRO A 222 46.79 -7.42 8.30
CA PRO A 222 48.12 -7.53 8.88
C PRO A 222 48.30 -8.89 9.56
N SER A 223 49.53 -9.41 9.59
CA SER A 223 49.83 -10.59 10.39
C SER A 223 49.62 -10.28 11.87
N LYS A 224 49.00 -11.20 12.63
CA LYS A 224 48.85 -11.07 14.10
C LYS A 224 50.24 -10.78 14.70
N GLN A 225 50.45 -9.56 15.17
CA GLN A 225 51.76 -9.17 15.69
C GLN A 225 51.98 -9.88 17.04
N LYS A 226 53.14 -10.54 17.19
CA LYS A 226 53.68 -10.84 18.51
C LYS A 226 53.86 -9.50 19.22
N LYS A 227 53.39 -9.37 20.46
CA LYS A 227 53.60 -8.20 21.33
C LYS A 227 55.09 -7.85 21.34
N ASN A 228 55.51 -6.92 20.48
CA ASN A 228 56.84 -6.34 20.54
C ASN A 228 56.74 -5.22 21.58
N SER A 229 57.42 -5.44 22.69
CA SER A 229 57.41 -4.64 23.93
C SER A 229 58.08 -3.26 23.80
N ARG A 230 57.95 -2.58 22.66
CA ARG A 230 58.52 -1.24 22.40
C ARG A 230 57.68 -0.41 21.43
N ASN A 231 56.38 -0.28 21.66
CA ASN A 231 55.55 0.86 21.25
C ASN A 231 54.16 0.65 21.86
N ASP A 232 53.86 1.40 22.91
CA ASP A 232 52.50 1.56 23.40
C ASP A 232 51.68 2.32 22.34
N SER A 233 50.43 1.88 22.12
CA SER A 233 49.38 2.50 21.29
C SER A 233 49.35 2.24 19.77
N ILE A 234 49.62 1.00 19.31
CA ILE A 234 49.10 0.58 17.99
C ILE A 234 47.73 -0.07 18.21
N ALA A 235 46.67 0.64 17.81
CA ALA A 235 45.28 0.18 17.85
C ALA A 235 45.09 -1.19 17.15
N ASP A 236 44.12 -1.98 17.61
CA ASP A 236 43.71 -3.25 16.98
C ASP A 236 43.20 -2.97 15.55
N ILE A 237 44.09 -3.07 14.56
CA ILE A 237 43.77 -2.86 13.14
C ILE A 237 43.66 -4.23 12.46
N ASP A 238 42.50 -4.47 11.87
CA ASP A 238 42.18 -5.73 11.21
C ASP A 238 42.37 -5.65 9.69
N VAL A 239 42.19 -4.45 9.09
CA VAL A 239 42.42 -4.23 7.65
C VAL A 239 43.11 -2.89 7.38
N ILE A 240 44.12 -2.90 6.51
CA ILE A 240 44.80 -1.71 5.99
C ILE A 240 44.51 -1.60 4.50
N ALA A 241 43.95 -0.48 4.04
CA ALA A 241 43.58 -0.26 2.65
C ALA A 241 44.15 1.06 2.10
N PRO A 242 45.27 1.02 1.36
CA PRO A 242 45.82 2.18 0.66
C PRO A 242 44.98 2.57 -0.56
N PHE A 243 44.73 3.86 -0.75
CA PHE A 243 44.09 4.46 -1.92
C PHE A 243 45.05 5.45 -2.57
N ASN A 244 46.06 4.92 -3.25
CA ASN A 244 47.19 5.71 -3.75
C ASN A 244 46.78 6.85 -4.69
N LYS A 245 45.70 6.66 -5.47
CA LYS A 245 45.17 7.67 -6.40
C LYS A 245 44.72 8.97 -5.71
N ILE A 246 44.36 8.89 -4.43
CA ILE A 246 43.92 10.05 -3.64
C ILE A 246 44.86 10.32 -2.46
N GLY A 247 46.01 9.63 -2.40
CA GLY A 247 47.01 9.81 -1.34
C GLY A 247 46.52 9.47 0.07
N ALA A 248 45.53 8.58 0.21
CA ALA A 248 44.93 8.23 1.51
C ALA A 248 45.16 6.77 1.89
N ILE A 249 45.19 6.47 3.19
CA ILE A 249 45.18 5.12 3.73
C ILE A 249 44.02 5.00 4.71
N ILE A 250 43.20 3.96 4.54
CA ILE A 250 42.10 3.65 5.47
C ILE A 250 42.55 2.51 6.37
N TYR A 251 42.54 2.75 7.68
CA TYR A 251 42.73 1.74 8.72
C TYR A 251 41.36 1.34 9.25
N VAL A 252 41.09 0.04 9.31
CA VAL A 252 39.80 -0.50 9.76
C VAL A 252 40.00 -1.43 10.93
N GLN A 253 39.24 -1.16 11.99
CA GLN A 253 38.97 -2.09 13.08
C GLN A 253 37.57 -2.67 12.84
N ALA A 254 37.49 -3.99 12.66
CA ALA A 254 36.26 -4.71 12.39
C ALA A 254 35.68 -5.23 13.72
N LYS A 255 34.36 -5.09 13.89
CA LYS A 255 33.64 -5.68 15.03
C LYS A 255 32.46 -6.48 14.51
N HIS A 256 32.55 -7.81 14.59
CA HIS A 256 31.50 -8.73 14.16
C HIS A 256 30.53 -9.01 15.32
N HIS A 257 29.58 -8.10 15.53
CA HIS A 257 28.52 -8.29 16.53
C HIS A 257 27.21 -7.61 16.08
N ASP A 258 26.12 -7.97 16.73
CA ASP A 258 24.83 -7.32 16.59
C ASP A 258 24.67 -6.24 17.69
N GLY A 259 24.17 -5.05 17.32
CA GLY A 259 23.99 -3.91 18.24
C GLY A 259 24.83 -2.67 17.93
N VAL A 260 24.82 -1.71 18.86
CA VAL A 260 25.56 -0.44 18.79
C VAL A 260 26.80 -0.58 19.67
N SER A 261 27.98 -0.32 19.12
CA SER A 261 29.21 -0.29 19.91
C SER A 261 29.27 0.97 20.77
N ASP A 262 29.64 0.82 22.04
CA ASP A 262 29.85 1.95 22.97
C ASP A 262 31.02 2.86 22.55
N ARG A 263 30.99 4.12 22.99
CA ARG A 263 32.00 5.17 22.69
C ARG A 263 33.46 4.73 22.89
N TYR A 264 33.71 3.76 23.76
CA TYR A 264 35.02 3.17 24.03
C TYR A 264 35.67 2.52 22.80
N GLY A 265 34.88 2.02 21.84
CA GLY A 265 35.39 1.45 20.58
C GLY A 265 35.92 2.48 19.59
N ILE A 266 35.49 3.74 19.70
CA ILE A 266 35.96 4.86 18.86
C ILE A 266 37.29 5.41 19.40
N GLU A 267 37.48 5.42 20.72
CA GLU A 267 38.71 5.90 21.37
C GLU A 267 39.94 5.03 21.05
N GLN A 268 39.75 3.73 20.81
CA GLN A 268 40.83 2.84 20.33
C GLN A 268 41.37 3.24 18.95
N LEU A 269 40.55 3.79 18.05
CA LEU A 269 40.97 4.28 16.73
C LEU A 269 41.73 5.61 16.79
N ILE A 270 41.47 6.44 17.81
CA ILE A 270 42.04 7.79 17.95
C ILE A 270 43.49 7.76 18.48
N GLY A 271 43.95 6.65 19.05
CA GLY A 271 45.36 6.46 19.45
C GLY A 271 46.37 6.37 18.30
N TYR A 272 45.91 6.43 17.05
CA TYR A 272 46.76 6.42 15.86
C TYR A 272 47.31 7.84 15.60
N VAL A 273 48.46 8.14 16.19
CA VAL A 273 49.27 9.31 15.81
C VAL A 273 50.17 8.87 14.65
N LEU A 274 50.08 9.59 13.51
CA LEU A 274 50.95 9.44 12.33
C LEU A 274 52.43 9.61 12.69
#